data_AF-V5Z5L5-F1
#
_entry.id   AF-V5Z5L5-F1
#
_cell.length_a   1.000
_cell.length_b   1.000
_cell.length_c   1.000
_cell.angle_alpha   90.00
_cell.angle_beta   90.00
_cell.angle_gamma   90.00
#
_symmetry.space_group_name_H-M   'P 1'
#
loop_
_entity.id
_entity.type
_entity.pdbx_description
1 polymer ?
#
loop_
_entity_poly.entity_id
_entity_poly.type
_entity_poly.pdbx_seq_one_letter_code
_entity_poly.pdbx_strand_id
1 'polypeptide(L)'
;MNTMPEEMPDTFMPDKIQPNYSLKILFGPMYGCELHLTADDYFLLINPALSLQDKTIPLESSHHHAAHYSINTLYIPSDSASPNITLYLSGTSDSDESRRFHIEVSDASGSYDSMIAENQVVTIGPIRFALKRSDEIWSDEIKNFNQPTASNIVLNERKSAVLLKKRKIRTIISAIFLMATLLASASLIWFSKFESQQRVLTLSESLAGAPSPLYIVKARDKQDIYVLAHNFQEMEWAKEALFKLKTKPDVIPVWLKEQRLTVVARLQHSGHPVIQIDYSKPQNPLLSVYRQLSKLEEASLKNAVLQYIPFALDVGVKTRTKKQLLQDARQGLERLHIPYRQTTTATGYGLIVRDALSDSTLSSLKHLINEFNHKWGNSIISFSINLDENWLKDKSYLDSSNGYLFMNPRHWYFPLNHGNF
;
A
#
# COMPACT_ATOMS: atom_id res chain seq x y z
N MET A 1 -43.45 -39.37 58.47
CA MET A 1 -44.08 -39.28 57.14
C MET A 1 -42.97 -38.91 56.17
N ASN A 2 -42.29 -39.90 55.59
CA ASN A 2 -42.65 -40.59 54.34
C ASN A 2 -43.00 -39.63 53.22
N THR A 3 -42.07 -39.45 52.28
CA THR A 3 -42.23 -39.82 50.86
C THR A 3 -40.87 -39.70 50.13
N MET A 4 -40.26 -40.84 49.82
CA MET A 4 -39.55 -41.07 48.54
C MET A 4 -40.61 -41.19 47.43
N PRO A 5 -40.33 -40.91 46.14
CA PRO A 5 -39.39 -41.66 45.27
C PRO A 5 -38.57 -40.71 44.36
N GLU A 6 -37.65 -41.08 43.47
CA GLU A 6 -37.54 -42.23 42.57
C GLU A 6 -36.11 -42.23 42.00
N GLU A 7 -35.37 -43.33 42.19
CA GLU A 7 -34.12 -43.59 41.47
C GLU A 7 -34.45 -44.21 40.10
N MET A 8 -33.85 -43.69 39.04
CA MET A 8 -33.52 -44.46 37.83
C MET A 8 -32.09 -44.15 37.38
N PRO A 9 -31.41 -45.11 36.72
CA PRO A 9 -29.96 -45.23 36.74
C PRO A 9 -29.34 -44.82 35.41
N ASP A 10 -28.48 -43.80 35.40
CA ASP A 10 -27.60 -43.56 34.26
C ASP A 10 -26.28 -44.32 34.46
N THR A 11 -26.35 -45.57 34.01
CA THR A 11 -25.31 -46.34 33.32
C THR A 11 -24.00 -45.56 33.08
N PHE A 12 -23.07 -45.66 34.02
CA PHE A 12 -21.66 -45.38 33.78
C PHE A 12 -21.13 -46.43 32.79
N MET A 13 -21.06 -46.07 31.51
CA MET A 13 -20.20 -46.76 30.55
C MET A 13 -18.75 -46.39 30.89
N PRO A 14 -17.85 -47.36 31.13
CA PRO A 14 -16.45 -47.04 31.38
C PRO A 14 -15.85 -46.45 30.10
N ASP A 15 -15.16 -45.32 30.23
CA ASP A 15 -14.33 -44.74 29.18
C ASP A 15 -13.48 -45.85 28.56
N LYS A 16 -13.77 -46.18 27.29
CA LYS A 16 -12.86 -46.97 26.46
C LYS A 16 -11.52 -46.24 26.47
N ILE A 17 -10.50 -46.87 27.04
CA ILE A 17 -9.11 -46.43 26.96
C ILE A 17 -8.78 -46.27 25.48
N GLN A 18 -8.77 -45.03 24.99
CA GLN A 18 -8.36 -44.74 23.62
C GLN A 18 -6.86 -45.03 23.50
N PRO A 19 -6.40 -45.71 22.43
CA PRO A 19 -4.99 -45.97 22.25
C PRO A 19 -4.24 -44.64 22.06
N ASN A 20 -3.19 -44.46 22.85
CA ASN A 20 -2.29 -43.30 22.75
C ASN A 20 -1.08 -43.68 21.89
N TYR A 21 -0.72 -42.83 20.94
CA TYR A 21 0.45 -42.97 20.08
C TYR A 21 1.52 -41.94 20.45
N SER A 22 2.77 -42.24 20.11
CA SER A 22 3.90 -41.33 20.27
C SER A 22 4.58 -41.14 18.92
N LEU A 23 4.63 -39.90 18.47
CA LEU A 23 5.28 -39.47 17.23
C LEU A 23 6.60 -38.80 17.58
N LYS A 24 7.72 -39.35 17.10
CA LYS A 24 9.05 -38.76 17.28
C LYS A 24 9.53 -38.07 16.00
N ILE A 25 9.88 -36.80 16.14
CA ILE A 25 10.39 -35.98 15.04
C ILE A 25 11.90 -36.17 14.94
N LEU A 26 12.39 -36.56 13.76
CA LEU A 26 13.82 -36.83 13.48
C LEU A 26 14.37 -35.89 12.39
N PHE A 27 13.77 -34.71 12.23
CA PHE A 27 14.16 -33.69 11.26
C PHE A 27 13.85 -32.27 11.75
N GLY A 28 14.49 -31.28 11.10
CA GLY A 28 14.22 -29.86 11.33
C GLY A 28 14.52 -29.36 12.75
N PRO A 29 14.02 -28.17 13.12
CA PRO A 29 14.23 -27.55 14.43
C PRO A 29 13.65 -28.35 15.60
N MET A 30 12.66 -29.23 15.33
CA MET A 30 12.04 -30.12 16.32
C MET A 30 12.72 -31.50 16.40
N TYR A 31 13.95 -31.64 15.88
CA TYR A 31 14.71 -32.88 15.97
C TYR A 31 14.79 -33.38 17.42
N GLY A 32 14.33 -34.62 17.66
CA GLY A 32 14.32 -35.27 18.95
C GLY A 32 13.05 -35.06 19.77
N CYS A 33 12.13 -34.19 19.35
CA CYS A 33 10.85 -33.99 20.05
C CYS A 33 9.93 -35.21 19.90
N GLU A 34 9.27 -35.59 20.99
CA GLU A 34 8.24 -36.63 21.04
C GLU A 34 6.88 -36.00 21.35
N LEU A 35 5.88 -36.29 20.52
CA LEU A 35 4.52 -35.78 20.63
C LEU A 35 3.59 -36.95 20.97
N HIS A 36 2.74 -36.77 21.98
CA HIS A 36 1.72 -37.74 22.34
C HIS A 36 0.42 -37.45 21.60
N LEU A 37 -0.10 -38.45 20.90
CA LEU A 37 -1.28 -38.36 20.03
C LEU A 37 -2.37 -39.32 20.53
N THR A 38 -3.63 -38.94 20.40
CA THR A 38 -4.79 -39.84 20.62
C THR A 38 -5.08 -40.63 19.34
N ALA A 39 -6.05 -41.55 19.42
CA ALA A 39 -6.48 -42.36 18.28
C ALA A 39 -7.37 -41.59 17.28
N ASP A 40 -6.88 -40.45 16.82
CA ASP A 40 -7.54 -39.57 15.85
C ASP A 40 -6.67 -39.35 14.61
N ASP A 41 -7.27 -38.88 13.53
CA ASP A 41 -6.52 -38.53 12.34
C ASP A 41 -5.89 -37.15 12.49
N TYR A 42 -4.62 -37.00 12.09
CA TYR A 42 -3.85 -35.77 12.25
C TYR A 42 -3.34 -35.25 10.92
N PHE A 43 -3.43 -33.94 10.71
CA PHE A 43 -2.82 -33.28 9.56
C PHE A 43 -1.52 -32.57 9.97
N LEU A 44 -0.38 -33.05 9.50
CA LEU A 44 0.95 -32.48 9.73
C LEU A 44 1.24 -31.41 8.66
N LEU A 45 1.20 -30.15 9.07
CA LEU A 45 1.57 -29.00 8.24
C LEU A 45 3.06 -28.70 8.42
N ILE A 46 3.88 -29.00 7.39
CA ILE A 46 5.34 -28.94 7.48
C ILE A 46 5.86 -27.78 6.63
N ASN A 47 6.14 -26.65 7.28
CA ASN A 47 6.51 -25.40 6.60
C ASN A 47 7.67 -24.66 7.31
N PRO A 48 8.40 -23.78 6.61
CA PRO A 48 9.43 -22.96 7.25
C PRO A 48 8.83 -22.03 8.30
N ALA A 49 9.52 -21.92 9.44
CA ALA A 49 9.06 -21.16 10.62
C ALA A 49 8.76 -19.68 10.32
N LEU A 50 9.36 -19.12 9.27
CA LEU A 50 9.11 -17.76 8.78
C LEU A 50 7.69 -17.57 8.22
N SER A 51 6.97 -18.64 7.89
CA SER A 51 5.59 -18.58 7.38
C SER A 51 4.54 -18.26 8.44
N LEU A 52 4.89 -18.30 9.74
CA LEU A 52 3.98 -17.98 10.85
C LEU A 52 4.20 -16.59 11.46
N GLN A 53 5.24 -15.86 11.07
CA GLN A 53 5.58 -14.55 11.65
C GLN A 53 5.17 -13.37 10.76
N ASP A 54 4.07 -13.49 10.03
CA ASP A 54 3.44 -12.33 9.42
C ASP A 54 2.63 -11.57 10.48
N LYS A 55 3.33 -10.78 11.30
CA LYS A 55 2.74 -9.88 12.31
C LYS A 55 2.02 -8.67 11.70
N THR A 56 1.87 -8.60 10.38
CA THR A 56 1.27 -7.44 9.69
C THR A 56 -0.19 -7.65 9.25
N ILE A 57 -0.79 -8.78 9.61
CA ILE A 57 -2.19 -9.08 9.31
C ILE A 57 -3.03 -8.92 10.59
N PRO A 58 -3.97 -7.94 10.65
CA PRO A 58 -5.01 -7.93 11.67
C PRO A 58 -5.77 -9.26 11.62
N LEU A 59 -6.19 -9.77 12.77
CA LEU A 59 -6.81 -11.09 13.01
C LEU A 59 -8.10 -11.40 12.20
N GLU A 60 -8.41 -10.64 11.15
CA GLU A 60 -9.61 -10.78 10.30
C GLU A 60 -9.32 -11.14 8.83
N SER A 61 -8.06 -11.32 8.41
CA SER A 61 -7.76 -11.81 7.05
C SER A 61 -6.91 -13.08 7.00
N SER A 62 -7.03 -13.95 8.01
CA SER A 62 -6.71 -15.38 7.89
C SER A 62 -7.77 -16.11 7.07
N HIS A 63 -8.09 -15.58 5.88
CA HIS A 63 -8.92 -16.27 4.92
C HIS A 63 -8.08 -17.40 4.27
N HIS A 64 -8.22 -18.57 4.88
CA HIS A 64 -8.17 -19.91 4.27
C HIS A 64 -6.81 -20.48 3.91
N HIS A 65 -5.99 -20.83 4.91
CA HIS A 65 -5.33 -22.14 4.80
C HIS A 65 -6.37 -23.19 5.21
N ALA A 66 -6.70 -24.13 4.32
CA ALA A 66 -7.70 -25.18 4.60
C ALA A 66 -7.42 -25.96 5.91
N ALA A 67 -6.16 -25.97 6.35
CA ALA A 67 -5.68 -26.55 7.59
C ALA A 67 -6.26 -25.89 8.86
N HIS A 68 -6.78 -24.66 8.79
CA HIS A 68 -7.47 -24.01 9.92
C HIS A 68 -8.84 -24.66 10.20
N TYR A 69 -9.38 -25.43 9.24
CA TYR A 69 -10.67 -26.11 9.38
C TYR A 69 -10.53 -27.63 9.66
N SER A 70 -9.31 -28.19 9.62
CA SER A 70 -9.07 -29.58 10.02
C SER A 70 -8.90 -29.67 11.54
N ILE A 71 -9.86 -30.36 12.17
CA ILE A 71 -9.72 -30.88 13.53
C ILE A 71 -8.41 -31.69 13.57
N ASN A 72 -7.58 -31.47 14.60
CA ASN A 72 -6.29 -32.17 14.82
C ASN A 72 -5.14 -31.83 13.83
N THR A 73 -4.88 -30.55 13.58
CA THR A 73 -3.72 -30.09 12.79
C THR A 73 -2.48 -29.85 13.65
N LEU A 74 -1.35 -30.42 13.28
CA LEU A 74 -0.04 -30.26 13.93
C LEU A 74 0.91 -29.49 13.01
N TYR A 75 1.45 -28.37 13.48
CA TYR A 75 2.45 -27.60 12.75
C TYR A 75 3.87 -28.05 13.12
N ILE A 76 4.67 -28.44 12.14
CA ILE A 76 6.07 -28.81 12.33
C ILE A 76 6.96 -27.88 11.48
N PRO A 77 7.84 -27.07 12.11
CA PRO A 77 8.75 -26.22 11.37
C PRO A 77 9.78 -27.06 10.61
N SER A 78 10.12 -26.67 9.38
CA SER A 78 11.17 -27.31 8.57
C SER A 78 12.01 -26.27 7.83
N ASP A 79 13.33 -26.45 7.77
CA ASP A 79 14.25 -25.52 7.08
C ASP A 79 14.13 -25.57 5.54
N SER A 80 13.36 -26.52 5.01
CA SER A 80 13.18 -26.73 3.57
C SER A 80 11.72 -26.96 3.22
N ALA A 81 11.32 -26.59 2.00
CA ALA A 81 9.99 -26.91 1.49
C ALA A 81 9.78 -28.43 1.51
N SER A 82 8.82 -28.88 2.30
CA SER A 82 8.58 -30.28 2.60
C SER A 82 7.10 -30.61 2.33
N PRO A 83 6.76 -31.84 1.94
CA PRO A 83 5.36 -32.22 1.73
C PRO A 83 4.57 -32.23 3.05
N ASN A 84 3.26 -32.01 2.96
CA ASN A 84 2.33 -32.17 4.09
C ASN A 84 1.93 -33.63 4.21
N ILE A 85 1.59 -34.07 5.43
CA ILE A 85 1.30 -35.49 5.70
C ILE A 85 0.01 -35.59 6.49
N THR A 86 -0.93 -36.41 6.03
CA THR A 86 -2.11 -36.83 6.81
C THR A 86 -1.81 -38.18 7.44
N LEU A 87 -1.94 -38.27 8.76
CA LEU A 87 -1.83 -39.50 9.54
C LEU A 87 -3.24 -40.04 9.84
N TYR A 88 -3.52 -41.28 9.46
CA TYR A 88 -4.79 -41.93 9.78
C TYR A 88 -4.60 -42.91 10.94
N LEU A 89 -5.04 -42.52 12.15
CA LEU A 89 -4.92 -43.35 13.36
C LEU A 89 -6.28 -43.88 13.83
N SER A 90 -7.38 -43.22 13.46
CA SER A 90 -8.75 -43.52 13.90
C SER A 90 -9.27 -44.90 13.49
N GLY A 91 -8.67 -45.51 12.45
CA GLY A 91 -9.05 -46.83 11.92
C GLY A 91 -8.16 -48.00 12.33
N THR A 92 -7.10 -47.78 13.13
CA THR A 92 -6.15 -48.84 13.48
C THR A 92 -6.65 -49.71 14.64
N SER A 93 -7.27 -50.85 14.33
CA SER A 93 -7.66 -51.87 15.32
C SER A 93 -6.42 -52.57 15.91
N ASP A 94 -6.43 -52.88 17.21
CA ASP A 94 -5.42 -53.72 17.89
C ASP A 94 -5.23 -55.12 17.28
N SER A 95 -6.14 -55.55 16.40
CA SER A 95 -6.12 -56.84 15.73
C SER A 95 -5.33 -56.88 14.42
N ASP A 96 -4.76 -55.76 13.97
CA ASP A 96 -4.06 -55.70 12.68
C ASP A 96 -2.63 -56.24 12.81
N GLU A 97 -2.43 -57.53 12.47
CA GLU A 97 -1.15 -58.24 12.55
C GLU A 97 0.00 -57.54 11.78
N SER A 98 -0.33 -56.61 10.89
CA SER A 98 0.63 -55.94 10.02
C SER A 98 1.35 -54.74 10.66
N ARG A 99 0.94 -54.26 11.86
CA ARG A 99 1.55 -53.12 12.61
C ARG A 99 2.00 -51.96 11.70
N ARG A 100 1.14 -51.57 10.76
CA ARG A 100 1.40 -50.49 9.81
C ARG A 100 0.36 -49.39 9.95
N PHE A 101 0.81 -48.15 9.79
CA PHE A 101 -0.03 -46.97 9.79
C PHE A 101 -0.20 -46.46 8.36
N HIS A 102 -1.40 -46.02 8.04
CA HIS A 102 -1.70 -45.41 6.76
C HIS A 102 -1.40 -43.91 6.81
N ILE A 103 -0.69 -43.42 5.80
CA ILE A 103 -0.38 -42.01 5.63
C ILE A 103 -0.68 -41.57 4.20
N GLU A 104 -1.12 -40.33 4.05
CA GLU A 104 -1.22 -39.66 2.75
C GLU A 104 -0.18 -38.53 2.71
N VAL A 105 0.64 -38.52 1.67
CA VAL A 105 1.67 -37.50 1.46
C VAL A 105 1.22 -36.59 0.33
N SER A 106 1.11 -35.29 0.62
CA SER A 106 0.68 -34.27 -0.32
C SER A 106 1.79 -33.27 -0.62
N ASP A 107 2.19 -33.15 -1.88
CA ASP A 107 3.16 -32.17 -2.38
C ASP A 107 2.58 -31.28 -3.49
N ALA A 108 3.40 -30.41 -4.11
CA ALA A 108 2.96 -29.57 -5.22
C ALA A 108 2.67 -30.34 -6.53
N SER A 109 3.05 -31.61 -6.60
CA SER A 109 2.95 -32.51 -7.76
C SER A 109 1.74 -33.44 -7.68
N GLY A 110 1.16 -33.64 -6.49
CA GLY A 110 -0.03 -34.45 -6.24
C GLY A 110 -0.05 -35.04 -4.82
N SER A 111 -1.01 -35.93 -4.54
CA SER A 111 -1.00 -36.75 -3.33
C SER A 111 -0.82 -38.23 -3.65
N TYR A 112 -0.17 -38.96 -2.74
CA TYR A 112 -0.05 -40.42 -2.81
C TYR A 112 -0.17 -41.05 -1.43
N ASP A 113 -0.74 -42.26 -1.41
CA ASP A 113 -0.92 -43.06 -0.22
C ASP A 113 0.30 -43.94 0.06
N SER A 114 0.64 -44.08 1.34
CA SER A 114 1.71 -44.95 1.80
C SER A 114 1.34 -45.67 3.09
N MET A 115 1.98 -46.81 3.34
CA MET A 115 1.91 -47.52 4.62
C MET A 115 3.28 -47.52 5.28
N ILE A 116 3.34 -47.08 6.52
CA ILE A 116 4.57 -47.02 7.32
C ILE A 116 4.54 -48.09 8.40
N ALA A 117 5.68 -48.72 8.67
CA ALA A 117 5.79 -49.69 9.76
C ALA A 117 5.92 -48.97 11.11
N GLU A 118 5.33 -49.57 12.14
CA GLU A 118 5.49 -49.13 13.53
C GLU A 118 6.96 -49.20 13.98
N ASN A 119 7.38 -48.23 14.80
CA ASN A 119 8.68 -48.17 15.47
C ASN A 119 9.90 -48.23 14.50
N GLN A 120 9.72 -47.74 13.26
CA GLN A 120 10.75 -47.57 12.24
C GLN A 120 10.87 -46.11 11.79
N VAL A 121 12.06 -45.73 11.31
CA VAL A 121 12.29 -44.39 10.76
C VAL A 121 11.68 -44.28 9.36
N VAL A 122 10.62 -43.49 9.25
CA VAL A 122 9.98 -43.12 7.99
C VAL A 122 10.77 -41.98 7.35
N THR A 123 11.14 -42.12 6.07
CA THR A 123 11.85 -41.08 5.31
C THR A 123 11.03 -40.68 4.08
N ILE A 124 10.59 -39.41 4.03
CA ILE A 124 9.80 -38.84 2.93
C ILE A 124 10.46 -37.53 2.50
N GLY A 125 11.26 -37.58 1.43
CA GLY A 125 12.07 -36.42 1.02
C GLY A 125 13.01 -35.98 2.16
N PRO A 126 12.95 -34.71 2.62
CA PRO A 126 13.75 -34.23 3.75
C PRO A 126 13.18 -34.60 5.14
N ILE A 127 11.92 -35.06 5.20
CA ILE A 127 11.22 -35.37 6.45
C ILE A 127 11.62 -36.75 6.95
N ARG A 128 11.90 -36.84 8.26
CA ARG A 128 12.17 -38.10 8.95
C ARG A 128 11.43 -38.15 10.28
N PHE A 129 10.57 -39.13 10.49
CA PHE A 129 9.86 -39.31 11.78
C PHE A 129 9.64 -40.78 12.06
N ALA A 130 9.22 -41.10 13.28
CA ALA A 130 8.82 -42.45 13.66
C ALA A 130 7.55 -42.41 14.51
N LEU A 131 6.72 -43.44 14.41
CA LEU A 131 5.46 -43.56 15.12
C LEU A 131 5.40 -44.89 15.86
N LYS A 132 4.95 -44.86 17.12
CA LYS A 132 4.72 -46.05 17.95
C LYS A 132 3.47 -45.89 18.82
N ARG A 133 2.97 -46.98 19.38
CA ARG A 133 2.05 -46.95 20.53
C ARG A 133 2.78 -46.56 21.83
N SER A 134 2.07 -45.92 22.75
CA SER A 134 2.70 -45.25 23.90
C SER A 134 3.35 -46.19 24.91
N ASP A 135 2.95 -47.46 24.93
CA ASP A 135 3.45 -48.51 25.82
C ASP A 135 4.74 -49.20 25.34
N GLU A 136 5.15 -48.99 24.08
CA GLU A 136 6.36 -49.62 23.52
C GLU A 136 7.63 -48.79 23.70
N ILE A 137 8.79 -49.46 23.75
CA ILE A 137 10.12 -48.82 23.78
C ILE A 137 10.59 -48.55 22.35
N TRP A 138 11.13 -47.35 22.09
CA TRP A 138 11.73 -47.02 20.79
C TRP A 138 12.82 -48.01 20.37
N SER A 139 12.82 -48.40 19.10
CA SER A 139 13.86 -49.25 18.51
C SER A 139 15.24 -48.59 18.58
N ASP A 140 16.30 -49.39 18.59
CA ASP A 140 17.68 -48.88 18.70
C ASP A 140 18.07 -48.00 17.51
N GLU A 141 17.43 -48.18 16.35
CA GLU A 141 17.60 -47.34 15.15
C GLU A 141 17.09 -45.91 15.39
N ILE A 142 16.02 -45.74 16.17
CA ILE A 142 15.43 -44.43 16.50
C ILE A 142 16.16 -43.77 17.67
N LYS A 143 16.68 -44.57 18.62
CA LYS A 143 17.49 -44.06 19.73
C LYS A 143 18.85 -43.55 19.27
N ASN A 144 19.49 -44.25 18.34
CA ASN A 144 20.81 -43.92 17.81
C ASN A 144 20.75 -43.19 16.46
N PHE A 145 19.58 -42.66 16.09
CA PHE A 145 19.44 -41.94 14.83
C PHE A 145 20.38 -40.73 14.85
N ASN A 146 21.29 -40.68 13.87
CA ASN A 146 22.16 -39.54 13.62
C ASN A 146 21.81 -38.99 12.24
N GLN A 147 21.44 -37.72 12.18
CA GLN A 147 21.14 -37.04 10.93
C GLN A 147 22.37 -37.14 10.00
N PRO A 148 22.23 -37.66 8.76
CA PRO A 148 23.36 -37.67 7.84
C PRO A 148 23.68 -36.23 7.47
N THR A 149 24.72 -35.67 8.07
CA THR A 149 25.32 -34.41 7.63
C THR A 149 25.72 -34.59 6.17
N ALA A 150 25.37 -33.63 5.32
CA ALA A 150 25.75 -33.57 3.91
C ALA A 150 27.27 -33.38 3.76
N SER A 151 28.04 -34.39 4.13
CA SER A 151 29.48 -34.49 3.92
C SER A 151 29.92 -35.93 4.23
N ASN A 152 29.43 -36.89 3.44
CA ASN A 152 30.06 -38.19 3.22
C ASN A 152 29.35 -38.89 2.04
N ILE A 153 29.41 -38.26 0.86
CA ILE A 153 29.33 -39.02 -0.39
C ILE A 153 30.72 -39.65 -0.56
N VAL A 154 30.96 -40.76 0.14
CA VAL A 154 31.98 -41.70 -0.30
C VAL A 154 31.40 -42.33 -1.56
N LEU A 155 31.86 -41.84 -2.71
CA LEU A 155 31.69 -42.47 -4.01
C LEU A 155 32.30 -43.88 -3.93
N ASN A 156 31.49 -44.85 -3.52
CA ASN A 156 31.80 -46.25 -3.77
C ASN A 156 31.43 -46.53 -5.22
N GLU A 157 32.41 -46.34 -6.11
CA GLU A 157 32.31 -46.71 -7.51
C GLU A 157 32.17 -48.24 -7.65
N ARG A 158 30.93 -48.73 -7.52
CA ARG A 158 30.57 -50.01 -8.15
C ARG A 158 30.26 -49.76 -9.61
N LYS A 159 31.23 -50.15 -10.43
CA LYS A 159 31.14 -50.33 -11.88
C LYS A 159 29.75 -50.84 -12.29
N SER A 160 29.01 -50.00 -12.99
CA SER A 160 27.99 -50.45 -13.95
C SER A 160 28.09 -49.57 -15.18
N ALA A 161 28.46 -50.22 -16.27
CA ALA A 161 28.66 -49.62 -17.57
C ALA A 161 27.32 -49.11 -18.13
N VAL A 162 27.23 -47.81 -18.42
CA VAL A 162 26.25 -47.30 -19.38
C VAL A 162 26.95 -46.28 -20.28
N LEU A 163 27.24 -46.72 -21.50
CA LEU A 163 27.59 -45.86 -22.62
C LEU A 163 26.40 -44.94 -22.94
N LEU A 164 26.55 -43.62 -22.72
CA LEU A 164 25.64 -42.62 -23.32
C LEU A 164 26.41 -41.46 -23.95
N LYS A 165 26.00 -41.17 -25.20
CA LYS A 165 26.67 -40.36 -26.22
C LYS A 165 26.91 -38.88 -25.82
N LYS A 166 28.16 -38.45 -25.99
CA LYS A 166 28.57 -37.03 -26.07
C LYS A 166 27.97 -36.34 -27.31
N ARG A 167 26.79 -35.71 -27.18
CA ARG A 167 26.41 -34.55 -28.04
C ARG A 167 25.26 -33.65 -27.56
N LYS A 168 24.69 -33.86 -26.37
CA LYS A 168 23.57 -33.03 -25.84
C LYS A 168 23.79 -32.39 -24.46
N ILE A 169 25.03 -32.36 -23.95
CA ILE A 169 25.33 -31.77 -22.63
C ILE A 169 25.47 -30.24 -22.70
N ARG A 170 25.88 -29.69 -23.84
CA ARG A 170 26.07 -28.23 -24.01
C ARG A 170 24.75 -27.44 -23.98
N THR A 171 23.64 -28.03 -24.45
CA THR A 171 22.32 -27.40 -24.41
C THR A 171 21.72 -27.39 -23.00
N ILE A 172 22.01 -28.42 -22.19
CA ILE A 172 21.53 -28.52 -20.80
C ILE A 172 22.27 -27.51 -19.91
N ILE A 173 23.59 -27.36 -20.07
CA ILE A 173 24.38 -26.37 -19.31
C ILE A 173 23.95 -24.94 -19.67
N SER A 174 23.66 -24.67 -20.95
CA SER A 174 23.13 -23.38 -21.40
C SER A 174 21.78 -23.06 -20.76
N ALA A 175 20.87 -24.04 -20.66
CA ALA A 175 19.55 -23.86 -20.05
C ALA A 175 19.63 -23.61 -18.53
N ILE A 176 20.53 -24.31 -17.82
CA ILE A 176 20.74 -24.11 -16.38
C ILE A 176 21.32 -22.71 -16.10
N PHE A 177 22.26 -22.24 -16.94
CA PHE A 177 22.81 -20.89 -16.79
C PHE A 177 21.75 -19.81 -17.04
N LEU A 178 20.88 -20.02 -18.02
CA LEU A 178 19.75 -19.13 -18.32
C LEU A 178 18.71 -19.10 -17.18
N MET A 179 18.44 -20.26 -16.57
CA MET A 179 17.54 -20.36 -15.42
C MET A 179 18.13 -19.67 -14.18
N ALA A 180 19.43 -19.85 -13.92
CA ALA A 180 20.12 -19.22 -12.80
C ALA A 180 20.19 -17.69 -12.94
N THR A 181 20.40 -17.15 -14.14
CA THR A 181 20.37 -15.70 -14.37
C THR A 181 18.95 -15.13 -14.25
N LEU A 182 17.92 -15.88 -14.65
CA LEU A 182 16.53 -15.48 -14.44
C LEU A 182 16.17 -15.46 -12.95
N LEU A 183 16.60 -16.46 -12.18
CA LEU A 183 16.39 -16.53 -10.72
C LEU A 183 17.17 -15.44 -9.97
N ALA A 184 18.40 -15.17 -10.37
CA ALA A 184 19.21 -14.10 -9.77
C ALA A 184 18.61 -12.71 -10.05
N SER A 185 18.16 -12.45 -11.28
CA SER A 185 17.48 -11.19 -11.63
C SER A 185 16.14 -11.04 -10.93
N ALA A 186 15.34 -12.11 -10.84
CA ALA A 186 14.09 -12.10 -10.07
C ALA A 186 14.34 -11.84 -8.57
N SER A 187 15.37 -12.47 -7.98
CA SER A 187 15.76 -12.26 -6.58
C SER A 187 16.21 -10.82 -6.30
N LEU A 188 16.99 -10.20 -7.20
CA LEU A 188 17.38 -8.79 -7.08
C LEU A 188 16.17 -7.83 -7.16
N ILE A 189 15.21 -8.11 -8.03
CA ILE A 189 13.96 -7.33 -8.13
C ILE A 189 13.10 -7.51 -6.86
N TRP A 190 13.06 -8.72 -6.32
CA TRP A 190 12.26 -9.03 -5.13
C TRP A 190 12.87 -8.41 -3.86
N PHE A 191 14.18 -8.52 -3.68
CA PHE A 191 14.90 -7.94 -2.53
C PHE A 191 14.81 -6.41 -2.49
N SER A 192 14.91 -5.74 -3.65
CA SER A 192 14.77 -4.28 -3.74
C SER A 192 13.34 -3.79 -3.48
N LYS A 193 12.32 -4.60 -3.76
CA LYS A 193 10.93 -4.32 -3.37
C LYS A 193 10.71 -4.48 -1.86
N PHE A 194 11.27 -5.53 -1.27
CA PHE A 194 11.09 -5.84 0.15
C PHE A 194 11.73 -4.78 1.06
N GLU A 195 12.99 -4.38 0.82
CA GLU A 195 13.61 -3.28 1.58
C GLU A 195 12.81 -1.98 1.46
N SER A 196 12.25 -1.71 0.29
CA SER A 196 11.47 -0.49 0.05
C SER A 196 10.17 -0.47 0.86
N GLN A 197 9.49 -1.60 1.01
CA GLN A 197 8.26 -1.70 1.78
C GLN A 197 8.53 -1.54 3.27
N GLN A 198 9.57 -2.18 3.78
CA GLN A 198 9.94 -2.10 5.19
C GLN A 198 10.38 -0.69 5.61
N ARG A 199 11.08 0.03 4.73
CA ARG A 199 11.44 1.45 4.96
C ARG A 199 10.22 2.37 5.03
N VAL A 200 9.22 2.17 4.16
CA VAL A 200 7.98 2.97 4.18
C VAL A 200 7.19 2.72 5.48
N LEU A 201 7.17 1.47 5.97
CA LEU A 201 6.52 1.10 7.22
C LEU A 201 7.21 1.78 8.43
N THR A 202 8.52 1.67 8.56
CA THR A 202 9.27 2.33 9.66
C THR A 202 9.15 3.86 9.61
N LEU A 203 9.12 4.45 8.41
CA LEU A 203 8.85 5.88 8.24
C LEU A 203 7.43 6.26 8.66
N SER A 204 6.43 5.46 8.30
CA SER A 204 5.03 5.72 8.67
C SER A 204 4.81 5.68 10.18
N GLU A 205 5.47 4.75 10.89
CA GLU A 205 5.45 4.68 12.35
C GLU A 205 6.18 5.87 13.00
N SER A 206 7.28 6.32 12.41
CA SER A 206 8.05 7.44 12.96
C SER A 206 7.43 8.81 12.66
N LEU A 207 6.61 8.89 11.61
CA LEU A 207 5.78 10.03 11.27
C LEU A 207 4.42 9.99 11.99
N ALA A 208 4.16 8.95 12.80
CA ALA A 208 2.95 8.86 13.60
C ALA A 208 2.84 10.06 14.56
N GLY A 209 1.61 10.54 14.75
CA GLY A 209 1.35 11.76 15.54
C GLY A 209 1.37 13.07 14.74
N ALA A 210 1.56 13.01 13.41
CA ALA A 210 1.33 14.16 12.55
C ALA A 210 -0.12 14.69 12.71
N PRO A 211 -0.36 16.01 12.59
CA PRO A 211 -1.70 16.60 12.73
C PRO A 211 -2.73 16.01 11.74
N SER A 212 -2.25 15.54 10.59
CA SER A 212 -3.01 14.90 9.52
C SER A 212 -2.19 13.74 8.93
N PRO A 213 -2.82 12.77 8.25
CA PRO A 213 -2.09 11.71 7.55
C PRO A 213 -1.20 12.30 6.43
N LEU A 214 0.09 12.03 6.52
CA LEU A 214 1.08 12.39 5.50
C LEU A 214 1.09 11.36 4.37
N TYR A 215 1.21 11.82 3.14
CA TYR A 215 1.21 10.93 1.97
C TYR A 215 2.64 10.59 1.57
N ILE A 216 3.05 9.33 1.75
CA ILE A 216 4.42 8.88 1.50
C ILE A 216 4.47 8.18 0.14
N VAL A 217 5.34 8.64 -0.77
CA VAL A 217 5.48 8.07 -2.11
C VAL A 217 6.94 7.87 -2.47
N LYS A 218 7.21 6.88 -3.31
CA LYS A 218 8.54 6.68 -3.88
C LYS A 218 8.72 7.52 -5.14
N ALA A 219 9.94 7.98 -5.38
CA ALA A 219 10.34 8.55 -6.65
C ALA A 219 10.19 7.54 -7.80
N ARG A 220 10.05 8.04 -9.03
CA ARG A 220 10.02 7.19 -10.22
C ARG A 220 11.37 6.51 -10.49
N ASP A 221 12.46 7.29 -10.46
CA ASP A 221 13.76 6.88 -11.00
C ASP A 221 14.83 6.67 -9.92
N LYS A 222 14.54 7.00 -8.66
CA LYS A 222 15.50 6.95 -7.55
C LYS A 222 14.96 6.18 -6.35
N GLN A 223 15.84 5.80 -5.43
CA GLN A 223 15.43 5.26 -4.12
C GLN A 223 14.85 6.34 -3.19
N ASP A 224 14.84 7.60 -3.60
CA ASP A 224 14.30 8.71 -2.81
C ASP A 224 12.81 8.49 -2.48
N ILE A 225 12.46 8.76 -1.23
CA ILE A 225 11.10 8.71 -0.70
C ILE A 225 10.65 10.15 -0.46
N TYR A 226 9.49 10.52 -0.99
CA TYR A 226 8.89 11.83 -0.82
C TYR A 226 7.77 11.75 0.22
N VAL A 227 7.81 12.66 1.19
CA VAL A 227 6.74 12.85 2.18
C VAL A 227 5.96 14.09 1.78
N LEU A 228 4.75 13.90 1.27
CA LEU A 228 3.93 14.97 0.71
C LEU A 228 3.00 15.54 1.77
N ALA A 229 3.12 16.86 1.97
CA ALA A 229 2.31 17.64 2.89
C ALA A 229 1.37 18.57 2.13
N HIS A 230 0.12 18.64 2.57
CA HIS A 230 -0.91 19.51 1.97
C HIS A 230 -0.84 20.92 2.55
N ASN A 231 -0.55 21.04 3.85
CA ASN A 231 -0.41 22.31 4.54
C ASN A 231 1.01 22.50 5.09
N PHE A 232 1.26 23.70 5.59
CA PHE A 232 2.57 24.09 6.11
C PHE A 232 2.92 23.37 7.43
N GLN A 233 1.93 23.17 8.30
CA GLN A 233 2.13 22.51 9.60
C GLN A 233 2.57 21.04 9.45
N GLU A 234 1.94 20.31 8.53
CA GLU A 234 2.31 18.95 8.13
C GLU A 234 3.74 18.88 7.61
N MET A 235 4.15 19.86 6.81
CA MET A 235 5.48 19.92 6.24
C MET A 235 6.55 20.18 7.31
N GLU A 236 6.30 21.11 8.24
CA GLU A 236 7.21 21.38 9.35
C GLU A 236 7.28 20.20 10.33
N TRP A 237 6.15 19.53 10.60
CA TRP A 237 6.14 18.28 11.36
C TRP A 237 7.01 17.20 10.69
N ALA A 238 6.83 17.01 9.37
CA ALA A 238 7.61 16.04 8.61
C ALA A 238 9.11 16.36 8.66
N LYS A 239 9.50 17.62 8.49
CA LYS A 239 10.90 18.05 8.64
C LYS A 239 11.47 17.72 10.02
N GLU A 240 10.75 18.06 11.08
CA GLU A 240 11.20 17.85 12.46
C GLU A 240 11.31 16.35 12.79
N ALA A 241 10.34 15.55 12.37
CA ALA A 241 10.37 14.10 12.55
C ALA A 241 11.57 13.48 11.81
N LEU A 242 11.79 13.87 10.55
CA LEU A 242 12.93 13.39 9.75
C LEU A 242 14.28 13.82 10.33
N PHE A 243 14.35 15.01 10.91
CA PHE A 243 15.53 15.52 11.60
C PHE A 243 15.85 14.68 12.85
N LYS A 244 14.84 14.37 13.69
CA LYS A 244 15.00 13.53 14.89
C LYS A 244 15.44 12.10 14.57
N LEU A 245 14.92 11.54 13.49
CA LEU A 245 15.27 10.21 13.00
C LEU A 245 16.71 10.10 12.48
N LYS A 246 17.43 11.22 12.32
CA LYS A 246 18.75 11.29 11.66
C LYS A 246 18.76 10.53 10.34
N THR A 247 17.63 10.60 9.62
CA THR A 247 17.41 9.85 8.40
C THR A 247 18.41 10.27 7.33
N LYS A 248 18.84 9.32 6.49
CA LYS A 248 19.65 9.62 5.29
C LYS A 248 18.93 10.62 4.38
N PRO A 249 19.66 11.38 3.52
CA PRO A 249 19.09 12.40 2.62
C PRO A 249 18.07 11.89 1.60
N ASP A 250 17.82 10.58 1.57
CA ASP A 250 16.93 9.91 0.64
C ASP A 250 15.45 10.15 0.97
N VAL A 251 15.10 10.78 2.10
CA VAL A 251 13.71 11.14 2.44
C VAL A 251 13.49 12.65 2.36
N ILE A 252 12.63 13.09 1.44
CA ILE A 252 12.46 14.49 1.07
C ILE A 252 11.02 14.94 1.40
N PRO A 253 10.83 15.83 2.38
CA PRO A 253 9.53 16.44 2.64
C PRO A 253 9.20 17.47 1.55
N VAL A 254 7.98 17.45 1.02
CA VAL A 254 7.52 18.36 -0.04
C VAL A 254 6.19 18.98 0.34
N TRP A 255 6.14 20.31 0.31
CA TRP A 255 4.88 21.04 0.41
C TRP A 255 4.21 21.16 -0.95
N LEU A 256 3.09 20.48 -1.13
CA LEU A 256 2.39 20.41 -2.42
C LEU A 256 1.91 21.78 -2.92
N LYS A 257 1.59 22.73 -2.03
CA LYS A 257 1.17 24.08 -2.41
C LYS A 257 2.32 24.86 -3.05
N GLU A 258 3.50 24.85 -2.42
CA GLU A 258 4.68 25.53 -2.93
C GLU A 258 5.22 24.86 -4.20
N GLN A 259 5.28 23.52 -4.20
CA GLN A 259 5.68 22.75 -5.38
C GLN A 259 4.81 23.10 -6.59
N ARG A 260 3.49 23.18 -6.40
CA ARG A 260 2.55 23.60 -7.45
C ARG A 260 2.91 24.95 -8.04
N LEU A 261 3.12 25.97 -7.20
CA LEU A 261 3.41 27.33 -7.64
C LEU A 261 4.73 27.38 -8.42
N THR A 262 5.77 26.74 -7.89
CA THR A 262 7.10 26.68 -8.51
C THR A 262 7.06 25.97 -9.87
N VAL A 263 6.40 24.82 -9.95
CA VAL A 263 6.32 24.03 -11.20
C VAL A 263 5.46 24.75 -12.24
N VAL A 264 4.30 25.30 -11.86
CA VAL A 264 3.44 26.06 -12.79
C VAL A 264 4.19 27.28 -13.33
N ALA A 265 4.86 28.06 -12.47
CA ALA A 265 5.63 29.21 -12.91
C ALA A 265 6.75 28.83 -13.89
N ARG A 266 7.47 27.74 -13.63
CA ARG A 266 8.53 27.24 -14.52
C ARG A 266 7.97 26.78 -15.88
N LEU A 267 6.85 26.07 -15.89
CA LEU A 267 6.18 25.63 -17.11
C LEU A 267 5.64 26.81 -17.94
N GLN A 268 5.11 27.84 -17.27
CA GLN A 268 4.67 29.06 -17.95
C GLN A 268 5.86 29.84 -18.53
N HIS A 269 6.98 29.90 -17.81
CA HIS A 269 8.20 30.54 -18.29
C HIS A 269 8.81 29.82 -19.50
N SER A 270 8.67 28.50 -19.59
CA SER A 270 9.06 27.72 -20.77
C SER A 270 8.02 27.76 -21.91
N GLY A 271 6.97 28.58 -21.79
CA GLY A 271 5.98 28.83 -22.84
C GLY A 271 4.82 27.83 -22.88
N HIS A 272 4.69 26.94 -21.90
CA HIS A 272 3.56 26.01 -21.86
C HIS A 272 2.27 26.69 -21.37
N PRO A 273 1.11 26.37 -21.95
CA PRO A 273 -0.16 27.04 -21.63
C PRO A 273 -0.83 26.47 -20.37
N VAL A 274 -0.08 26.33 -19.28
CA VAL A 274 -0.53 25.71 -18.02
C VAL A 274 -1.25 26.72 -17.13
N ILE A 275 -2.36 26.29 -16.54
CA ILE A 275 -3.16 27.06 -15.59
C ILE A 275 -2.81 26.64 -14.16
N GLN A 276 -2.97 25.35 -13.85
CA GLN A 276 -2.88 24.79 -12.50
C GLN A 276 -2.52 23.30 -12.58
N ILE A 277 -1.89 22.78 -11.53
CA ILE A 277 -1.70 21.34 -11.28
C ILE A 277 -2.57 20.93 -10.10
N ASP A 278 -3.36 19.86 -10.29
CA ASP A 278 -4.15 19.22 -9.24
C ASP A 278 -3.40 17.98 -8.72
N TYR A 279 -3.13 17.97 -7.41
CA TYR A 279 -2.44 16.90 -6.70
C TYR A 279 -3.38 15.97 -5.93
N SER A 280 -4.69 15.97 -6.20
CA SER A 280 -5.65 15.03 -5.59
C SER A 280 -5.18 13.56 -5.70
N LYS A 281 -4.44 13.23 -6.76
CA LYS A 281 -3.67 11.99 -6.89
C LYS A 281 -2.19 12.33 -7.16
N PRO A 282 -1.32 12.41 -6.14
CA PRO A 282 0.02 12.98 -6.32
C PRO A 282 0.94 12.23 -7.29
N GLN A 283 0.76 10.91 -7.43
CA GLN A 283 1.49 10.10 -8.41
C GLN A 283 0.92 10.20 -9.83
N ASN A 284 -0.30 10.72 -9.99
CA ASN A 284 -0.97 10.92 -11.28
C ASN A 284 -1.63 12.30 -11.33
N PRO A 285 -0.84 13.40 -11.23
CA PRO A 285 -1.39 14.75 -11.18
C PRO A 285 -2.14 15.11 -12.47
N LEU A 286 -3.15 15.96 -12.34
CA LEU A 286 -3.93 16.47 -13.46
C LEU A 286 -3.51 17.91 -13.77
N LEU A 287 -3.02 18.16 -14.98
CA LEU A 287 -2.72 19.50 -15.46
C LEU A 287 -3.92 20.11 -16.15
N SER A 288 -4.23 21.35 -15.78
CA SER A 288 -5.20 22.19 -16.49
C SER A 288 -4.46 23.12 -17.46
N VAL A 289 -4.88 23.14 -18.72
CA VAL A 289 -4.30 23.99 -19.78
C VAL A 289 -5.35 24.89 -20.44
N TYR A 290 -4.96 26.10 -20.84
CA TYR A 290 -5.93 27.09 -21.36
C TYR A 290 -6.28 26.98 -22.84
N ARG A 291 -5.62 26.08 -23.57
CA ARG A 291 -5.88 25.76 -24.97
C ARG A 291 -5.67 24.29 -25.25
N GLN A 292 -6.29 23.79 -26.30
CA GLN A 292 -6.03 22.43 -26.78
C GLN A 292 -4.58 22.33 -27.25
N LEU A 293 -3.91 21.25 -26.86
CA LEU A 293 -2.55 20.93 -27.27
C LEU A 293 -2.59 19.94 -28.43
N SER A 294 -1.62 20.05 -29.33
CA SER A 294 -1.31 18.96 -30.26
C SER A 294 -0.67 17.79 -29.51
N LYS A 295 -0.69 16.59 -30.12
CA LYS A 295 -0.08 15.39 -29.50
C LYS A 295 1.40 15.58 -29.14
N LEU A 296 2.14 16.32 -29.97
CA LEU A 296 3.56 16.62 -29.74
C LEU A 296 3.76 17.59 -28.58
N GLU A 297 2.96 18.66 -28.53
CA GLU A 297 3.01 19.63 -27.42
C GLU A 297 2.59 18.97 -26.10
N GLU A 298 1.58 18.11 -26.12
CA GLU A 298 1.14 17.37 -24.94
C GLU A 298 2.24 16.42 -24.44
N ALA A 299 2.89 15.68 -25.34
CA ALA A 299 4.02 14.82 -24.98
C ALA A 299 5.20 15.62 -24.39
N SER A 300 5.54 16.76 -25.00
CA SER A 300 6.58 17.67 -24.51
C SER A 300 6.23 18.21 -23.11
N LEU A 301 4.98 18.63 -22.89
CA LEU A 301 4.50 19.10 -21.60
C LEU A 301 4.58 17.99 -20.54
N LYS A 302 4.10 16.78 -20.84
CA LYS A 302 4.18 15.64 -19.92
C LYS A 302 5.62 15.34 -19.53
N ASN A 303 6.54 15.32 -20.50
CA ASN A 303 7.96 15.11 -20.23
C ASN A 303 8.55 16.21 -19.33
N ALA A 304 8.22 17.49 -19.57
CA ALA A 304 8.69 18.59 -18.73
C ALA A 304 8.14 18.51 -17.29
N VAL A 305 6.86 18.18 -17.14
CA VAL A 305 6.22 17.99 -15.82
C VAL A 305 6.88 16.85 -15.06
N LEU A 306 7.09 15.72 -15.73
CA LEU A 306 7.73 14.55 -15.17
C LEU A 306 9.19 14.76 -14.77
N GLN A 307 9.87 15.77 -15.33
CA GLN A 307 11.20 16.20 -14.88
C GLN A 307 11.12 17.08 -13.62
N TYR A 308 10.08 17.90 -13.50
CA TYR A 308 9.90 18.81 -12.35
C TYR A 308 9.16 18.19 -11.17
N ILE A 309 8.48 17.06 -11.35
CA ILE A 309 7.75 16.33 -10.32
C ILE A 309 8.28 14.88 -10.27
N PRO A 310 9.38 14.62 -9.55
CA PRO A 310 10.06 13.32 -9.55
C PRO A 310 9.24 12.16 -8.97
N PHE A 311 8.22 12.47 -8.18
CA PHE A 311 7.30 11.50 -7.56
C PHE A 311 6.04 11.22 -8.40
N ALA A 312 5.87 11.89 -9.54
CA ALA A 312 4.78 11.58 -10.47
C ALA A 312 5.18 10.41 -11.38
N LEU A 313 4.24 9.46 -11.57
CA LEU A 313 4.40 8.31 -12.45
C LEU A 313 3.87 8.63 -13.86
N ASP A 314 2.69 9.23 -13.93
CA ASP A 314 2.07 9.71 -15.16
C ASP A 314 1.37 11.05 -14.91
N VAL A 315 0.93 11.71 -15.97
CA VAL A 315 0.36 13.06 -15.93
C VAL A 315 -0.86 13.14 -16.85
N GLY A 316 -2.00 13.46 -16.26
CA GLY A 316 -3.21 13.78 -17.01
C GLY A 316 -3.20 15.22 -17.52
N VAL A 317 -3.84 15.49 -18.65
CA VAL A 317 -4.04 16.85 -19.17
C VAL A 317 -5.52 17.09 -19.44
N LYS A 318 -6.04 18.22 -18.96
CA LYS A 318 -7.41 18.68 -19.14
C LYS A 318 -7.42 20.09 -19.69
N THR A 319 -8.19 20.30 -20.76
CA THR A 319 -8.33 21.62 -21.39
C THR A 319 -9.48 22.41 -20.75
N ARG A 320 -9.21 23.66 -20.38
CA ARG A 320 -10.21 24.65 -19.93
C ARG A 320 -9.87 26.03 -20.48
N THR A 321 -10.68 26.53 -21.42
CA THR A 321 -10.34 27.78 -22.10
C THR A 321 -10.47 28.99 -21.18
N LYS A 322 -9.74 30.07 -21.46
CA LYS A 322 -9.84 31.33 -20.68
C LYS A 322 -11.27 31.88 -20.65
N LYS A 323 -12.03 31.72 -21.75
CA LYS A 323 -13.44 32.13 -21.82
C LYS A 323 -14.34 31.31 -20.88
N GLN A 324 -14.10 29.99 -20.79
CA GLN A 324 -14.83 29.14 -19.84
C GLN A 324 -14.52 29.54 -18.39
N LEU A 325 -13.25 29.78 -18.06
CA LEU A 325 -12.88 30.25 -16.72
C LEU A 325 -13.52 31.59 -16.36
N LEU A 326 -13.57 32.52 -17.32
CA LEU A 326 -14.26 33.80 -17.15
C LEU A 326 -15.75 33.58 -16.91
N GLN A 327 -16.41 32.72 -17.69
CA GLN A 327 -17.82 32.41 -17.53
C GLN A 327 -18.11 31.79 -16.15
N ASP A 328 -17.29 30.84 -15.71
CA ASP A 328 -17.43 30.20 -14.39
C ASP A 328 -17.29 31.23 -13.25
N ALA A 329 -16.31 32.14 -13.36
CA ALA A 329 -16.10 33.21 -12.40
C ALA A 329 -17.27 34.20 -12.36
N ARG A 330 -17.77 34.61 -13.54
CA ARG A 330 -18.93 35.50 -13.69
C ARG A 330 -20.19 34.90 -13.10
N GLN A 331 -20.50 33.65 -13.43
CA GLN A 331 -21.65 32.93 -12.89
C GLN A 331 -21.57 32.83 -11.36
N GLY A 332 -20.35 32.69 -10.83
CA GLY A 332 -20.09 32.74 -9.40
C GLY A 332 -20.50 34.06 -8.75
N LEU A 333 -20.06 35.19 -9.31
CA LEU A 333 -20.42 36.53 -8.82
C LEU A 333 -21.92 36.83 -8.99
N GLU A 334 -22.49 36.43 -10.13
CA GLU A 334 -23.92 36.62 -10.44
C GLU A 334 -24.82 35.84 -9.47
N ARG A 335 -24.42 34.63 -9.04
CA ARG A 335 -25.16 33.87 -8.00
C ARG A 335 -25.16 34.57 -6.65
N LEU A 336 -24.13 35.35 -6.35
CA LEU A 336 -24.04 36.16 -5.14
C LEU A 336 -24.71 37.54 -5.32
N HIS A 337 -25.28 37.83 -6.49
CA HIS A 337 -25.84 39.13 -6.87
C HIS A 337 -24.85 40.29 -6.71
N ILE A 338 -23.55 40.02 -6.92
CA ILE A 338 -22.50 41.03 -6.77
C ILE A 338 -22.26 41.71 -8.12
N PRO A 339 -22.42 43.05 -8.23
CA PRO A 339 -22.05 43.76 -9.43
C PRO A 339 -20.52 43.79 -9.60
N TYR A 340 -20.06 43.66 -10.84
CA TYR A 340 -18.63 43.66 -11.14
C TYR A 340 -18.35 44.36 -12.47
N ARG A 341 -17.15 44.92 -12.57
CA ARG A 341 -16.57 45.41 -13.82
C ARG A 341 -15.53 44.42 -14.32
N GLN A 342 -15.68 43.98 -15.56
CA GLN A 342 -14.67 43.18 -16.25
C GLN A 342 -13.62 44.09 -16.89
N THR A 343 -12.35 43.72 -16.78
CA THR A 343 -11.24 44.30 -17.52
C THR A 343 -10.38 43.20 -18.15
N THR A 344 -9.67 43.53 -19.23
CA THR A 344 -8.73 42.60 -19.88
C THR A 344 -7.33 42.85 -19.32
N THR A 345 -6.62 41.78 -18.97
CA THR A 345 -5.22 41.83 -18.53
C THR A 345 -4.32 41.20 -19.58
N ALA A 346 -2.99 41.34 -19.45
CA ALA A 346 -2.04 40.74 -20.38
C ALA A 346 -2.18 39.22 -20.49
N THR A 347 -2.54 38.55 -19.39
CA THR A 347 -2.64 37.09 -19.31
C THR A 347 -4.09 36.57 -19.35
N GLY A 348 -5.09 37.39 -19.02
CA GLY A 348 -6.49 36.98 -18.98
C GLY A 348 -7.45 38.13 -18.66
N TYR A 349 -8.16 38.03 -17.53
CA TYR A 349 -9.23 38.95 -17.15
C TYR A 349 -9.13 39.36 -15.68
N GLY A 350 -9.57 40.59 -15.40
CA GLY A 350 -9.79 41.11 -14.05
C GLY A 350 -11.27 41.33 -13.81
N LEU A 351 -11.77 40.90 -12.65
CA LEU A 351 -13.13 41.15 -12.17
C LEU A 351 -13.04 42.06 -10.95
N ILE A 352 -13.46 43.30 -11.12
CA ILE A 352 -13.36 44.35 -10.11
C ILE A 352 -14.73 44.54 -9.48
N VAL A 353 -14.84 44.30 -8.18
CA VAL A 353 -16.03 44.54 -7.38
C VAL A 353 -15.86 45.88 -6.68
N ARG A 354 -16.77 46.82 -6.96
CA ARG A 354 -16.83 48.16 -6.37
C ARG A 354 -18.23 48.35 -5.79
N ASP A 355 -18.44 47.86 -4.59
CA ASP A 355 -19.74 47.95 -3.94
C ASP A 355 -19.58 47.93 -2.41
N ALA A 356 -20.58 48.49 -1.73
CA ALA A 356 -20.73 48.37 -0.29
C ALA A 356 -21.29 46.98 0.02
N LEU A 357 -20.40 46.00 0.16
CA LEU A 357 -20.77 44.62 0.49
C LEU A 357 -21.05 44.49 1.99
N SER A 358 -22.15 43.81 2.35
CA SER A 358 -22.36 43.36 3.73
C SER A 358 -21.33 42.30 4.13
N ASP A 359 -21.12 42.12 5.43
CA ASP A 359 -20.17 41.12 5.94
C ASP A 359 -20.49 39.69 5.47
N SER A 360 -21.78 39.34 5.36
CA SER A 360 -22.22 38.04 4.85
C SER A 360 -21.88 37.84 3.37
N THR A 361 -22.11 38.86 2.54
CA THR A 361 -21.78 38.83 1.11
C THR A 361 -20.27 38.83 0.90
N LEU A 362 -19.52 39.61 1.68
CA LEU A 362 -18.05 39.63 1.65
C LEU A 362 -17.47 38.27 2.04
N SER A 363 -18.01 37.61 3.07
CA SER A 363 -17.59 36.25 3.47
C SER A 363 -17.86 35.23 2.35
N SER A 364 -19.05 35.29 1.74
CA SER A 364 -19.42 34.42 0.61
C SER A 364 -18.53 34.65 -0.62
N LEU A 365 -18.20 35.91 -0.90
CA LEU A 365 -17.28 36.28 -1.98
C LEU A 365 -15.87 35.75 -1.71
N LYS A 366 -15.35 35.89 -0.48
CA LYS A 366 -14.04 35.34 -0.10
C LYS A 366 -14.01 33.82 -0.27
N HIS A 367 -15.06 33.12 0.16
CA HIS A 367 -15.17 31.68 -0.03
C HIS A 367 -15.16 31.30 -1.51
N LEU A 368 -15.93 32.01 -2.34
CA LEU A 368 -15.96 31.80 -3.79
C LEU A 368 -14.59 31.99 -4.44
N ILE A 369 -13.89 33.07 -4.10
CA ILE A 369 -12.56 33.38 -4.64
C ILE A 369 -11.55 32.32 -4.19
N ASN A 370 -11.60 31.88 -2.94
CA ASN A 370 -10.72 30.83 -2.43
C ASN A 370 -10.94 29.50 -3.14
N GLU A 371 -12.19 29.08 -3.32
CA GLU A 371 -12.56 27.88 -4.08
C GLU A 371 -12.09 27.97 -5.54
N PHE A 372 -12.31 29.13 -6.18
CA PHE A 372 -11.90 29.36 -7.55
C PHE A 372 -10.36 29.29 -7.69
N ASN A 373 -9.63 30.00 -6.84
CA ASN A 373 -8.16 30.02 -6.85
C ASN A 373 -7.57 28.65 -6.48
N HIS A 374 -8.24 27.89 -5.62
CA HIS A 374 -7.82 26.52 -5.30
C HIS A 374 -7.90 25.59 -6.52
N LYS A 375 -8.92 25.77 -7.38
CA LYS A 375 -9.12 24.95 -8.58
C LYS A 375 -8.30 25.44 -9.78
N TRP A 376 -8.22 26.74 -10.00
CA TRP A 376 -7.70 27.32 -11.25
C TRP A 376 -6.53 28.29 -11.06
N GLY A 377 -6.19 28.65 -9.82
CA GLY A 377 -5.20 29.69 -9.55
C GLY A 377 -5.70 31.08 -9.92
N ASN A 378 -4.80 32.07 -9.82
CA ASN A 378 -5.11 33.49 -10.00
C ASN A 378 -4.43 34.12 -11.23
N SER A 379 -3.82 33.31 -12.10
CA SER A 379 -3.01 33.79 -13.24
C SER A 379 -3.84 34.25 -14.44
N ILE A 380 -5.02 33.63 -14.64
CA ILE A 380 -5.93 33.93 -15.77
C ILE A 380 -7.09 34.81 -15.33
N ILE A 381 -7.71 34.53 -14.17
CA ILE A 381 -8.78 35.34 -13.59
C ILE A 381 -8.26 35.94 -12.29
N SER A 382 -8.32 37.26 -12.19
CA SER A 382 -7.98 38.00 -10.97
C SER A 382 -9.22 38.69 -10.43
N PHE A 383 -9.42 38.61 -9.11
CA PHE A 383 -10.50 39.32 -8.42
C PHE A 383 -9.90 40.48 -7.65
N SER A 384 -10.49 41.67 -7.82
CA SER A 384 -10.13 42.88 -7.08
C SER A 384 -11.37 43.35 -6.33
N ILE A 385 -11.27 43.41 -5.00
CA ILE A 385 -12.35 43.85 -4.13
C ILE A 385 -11.98 45.23 -3.61
N ASN A 386 -12.70 46.25 -4.05
CA ASN A 386 -12.59 47.59 -3.54
C ASN A 386 -13.90 47.89 -2.81
N LEU A 387 -13.85 47.88 -1.49
CA LEU A 387 -14.98 48.30 -0.68
C LEU A 387 -15.03 49.82 -0.74
N ASP A 388 -15.91 50.34 -1.59
CA ASP A 388 -16.13 51.78 -1.66
C ASP A 388 -16.92 52.20 -0.42
N GLU A 389 -16.24 52.89 0.50
CA GLU A 389 -16.93 53.77 1.43
C GLU A 389 -17.50 54.91 0.57
N ASN A 390 -18.82 54.90 0.37
CA ASN A 390 -19.49 55.97 -0.37
C ASN A 390 -19.31 57.30 0.37
N TRP A 391 -18.24 58.02 0.07
CA TRP A 391 -17.90 59.31 0.66
C TRP A 391 -18.91 60.40 0.27
N LEU A 392 -19.75 60.14 -0.73
CA LEU A 392 -20.87 60.99 -1.16
C LEU A 392 -22.19 60.64 -0.46
N LYS A 393 -22.19 59.71 0.49
CA LYS A 393 -23.37 59.38 1.28
C LYS A 393 -23.87 60.65 2.01
N ASP A 394 -25.17 60.91 1.90
CA ASP A 394 -25.82 62.12 2.43
C ASP A 394 -25.32 63.43 1.80
N LYS A 395 -24.88 63.40 0.53
CA LYS A 395 -24.53 64.58 -0.27
C LYS A 395 -25.39 64.62 -1.53
N SER A 396 -25.84 65.82 -1.92
CA SER A 396 -26.57 66.03 -3.17
C SER A 396 -25.58 66.39 -4.28
N TYR A 397 -25.69 65.78 -5.45
CA TYR A 397 -24.82 66.09 -6.59
C TYR A 397 -25.64 66.20 -7.88
N LEU A 398 -25.13 67.02 -8.82
CA LEU A 398 -25.66 67.11 -10.18
C LEU A 398 -24.74 66.30 -11.10
N ASP A 399 -25.26 65.22 -11.68
CA ASP A 399 -24.53 64.39 -12.64
C ASP A 399 -24.62 65.01 -14.05
N SER A 400 -23.64 65.85 -14.40
CA SER A 400 -23.54 66.47 -15.74
C SER A 400 -22.07 66.69 -16.10
N SER A 401 -21.79 67.01 -17.37
CA SER A 401 -20.43 67.32 -17.84
C SER A 401 -19.75 68.47 -17.07
N ASN A 402 -20.54 69.33 -16.43
CA ASN A 402 -20.10 70.37 -15.48
C ASN A 402 -20.76 70.19 -14.10
N GLY A 403 -20.90 68.94 -13.67
CA GLY A 403 -21.54 68.58 -12.41
C GLY A 403 -20.85 69.19 -11.20
N TYR A 404 -21.62 69.42 -10.15
CA TYR A 404 -21.12 69.95 -8.88
C TYR A 404 -21.75 69.20 -7.70
N LEU A 405 -21.03 69.21 -6.58
CA LEU A 405 -21.38 68.51 -5.35
C LEU A 405 -21.74 69.52 -4.26
N PHE A 406 -22.93 69.35 -3.66
CA PHE A 406 -23.32 70.08 -2.46
C PHE A 406 -22.71 69.41 -1.23
N MET A 407 -21.72 70.08 -0.63
CA MET A 407 -21.17 69.65 0.66
C MET A 407 -22.10 70.07 1.81
N ASN A 408 -22.58 71.31 1.74
CA ASN A 408 -23.45 71.97 2.71
C ASN A 408 -24.31 73.01 1.95
N PRO A 409 -25.41 73.54 2.51
CA PRO A 409 -26.25 74.55 1.83
C PRO A 409 -25.52 75.82 1.35
N ARG A 410 -24.28 76.06 1.83
CA ARG A 410 -23.47 77.25 1.52
C ARG A 410 -22.14 76.94 0.81
N HIS A 411 -21.82 75.67 0.55
CA HIS A 411 -20.52 75.29 -0.04
C HIS A 411 -20.69 74.31 -1.19
N TRP A 412 -20.15 74.68 -2.35
CA TRP A 412 -20.19 73.90 -3.58
C TRP A 412 -18.78 73.41 -3.93
N TYR A 413 -18.67 72.13 -4.27
CA TYR A 413 -17.43 71.52 -4.72
C TYR A 413 -17.55 71.13 -6.19
N PHE A 414 -16.57 71.56 -6.99
CA PHE A 414 -16.50 71.28 -8.42
C PHE A 414 -15.38 70.28 -8.67
N PRO A 415 -15.69 68.97 -8.81
CA PRO A 415 -14.67 67.99 -9.14
C PRO A 415 -14.10 68.29 -10.53
N LEU A 416 -12.78 68.29 -10.66
CA LEU A 416 -12.13 68.40 -11.96
C LEU A 416 -12.47 67.14 -12.77
N ASN A 417 -13.31 67.32 -13.79
CA ASN A 417 -13.64 66.27 -14.74
C ASN A 417 -12.37 65.93 -15.54
N HIS A 418 -11.58 64.96 -15.08
CA HIS A 418 -10.67 64.25 -15.98
C HIS A 418 -11.54 63.33 -16.83
N GLY A 419 -12.13 63.91 -17.88
CA GLY A 419 -12.90 63.17 -18.86
C GLY A 419 -12.07 62.01 -19.41
N ASN A 420 -12.67 60.83 -19.44
CA ASN A 420 -12.39 59.73 -20.37
C ASN A 420 -13.49 58.68 -20.15
N PHE A 421 -14.40 58.57 -21.12
CA PHE A 421 -15.19 57.35 -21.32
C PHE A 421 -14.49 56.43 -22.30
#